data_AF-A0A928CWH4-F1
#
_entry.id   AF-A0A928CWH4-F1
#
_cell.length_a   1.000
_cell.length_b   1.000
_cell.length_c   1.000
_cell.angle_alpha   90.00
_cell.angle_beta   90.00
_cell.angle_gamma   90.00
#
_symmetry.space_group_name_H-M   'P 1'
#
loop_
_entity.id
_entity.type
_entity.pdbx_description
1 polymer ?
#
loop_
_entity_poly.entity_id
_entity_poly.type
_entity_poly.pdbx_seq_one_letter_code
_entity_poly.pdbx_strand_id
1 'polypeptide(L)'
;MAYQGKSCKDWRAHTRKCRESAAVRCSDNIYEQMRVRIVRVVREVEYCIEDAAEILGISENTVRKYLRFVPFEHLMRDPSQENRFDWRSMTGEKWTKLLRKHPQFITRLPPKDRWFRRLNEVDVLIAQPQLGPYFDLSIYNEAEAGYYWQELLSSRPEFADQCDFSVITGRNAAYLLEKQPQFFDRISLETLWAYHWTELFRWQPQLEKKMLAKPHSEWPFNFWVHALQYHPELEPEFDGWDKIEDQDIPDFKRTQPEMYKRHWPEKTE
;
A
#
# COMPACT_ATOMS: atom_id res chain seq x y z
N MET A 1 -39.85 5.58 16.43
CA MET A 1 -38.40 5.72 16.22
C MET A 1 -38.12 7.17 15.85
N ALA A 2 -37.85 8.03 16.84
CA ALA A 2 -37.60 9.46 16.61
C ALA A 2 -36.09 9.70 16.58
N TYR A 3 -35.59 10.16 15.43
CA TYR A 3 -34.21 10.62 15.28
C TYR A 3 -34.04 11.91 16.09
N GLN A 4 -33.39 11.84 17.25
CA GLN A 4 -33.05 13.01 18.04
C GLN A 4 -32.02 13.85 17.26
N GLY A 5 -32.46 15.00 16.75
CA GLY A 5 -31.60 15.98 16.10
C GLY A 5 -30.54 16.49 17.07
N LYS A 6 -29.27 16.24 16.76
CA LYS A 6 -28.13 16.81 17.49
C LYS A 6 -28.27 18.33 17.53
N SER A 7 -28.12 18.93 18.72
CA SER A 7 -28.26 20.38 18.87
C SER A 7 -27.16 21.09 18.07
N CYS A 8 -27.38 22.36 17.69
CA CYS A 8 -26.35 23.18 17.03
C CYS A 8 -25.04 23.22 17.85
N LYS A 9 -25.14 23.08 19.18
CA LYS A 9 -24.01 23.01 20.11
C LYS A 9 -23.21 21.71 19.94
N ASP A 10 -23.88 20.58 19.75
CA ASP A 10 -23.27 19.28 19.48
C ASP A 10 -22.62 19.23 18.11
N TRP A 11 -23.21 19.90 17.11
CA TRP A 11 -22.61 20.04 15.79
C TRP A 11 -21.33 20.88 15.88
N ARG A 12 -21.34 22.03 16.56
CA ARG A 12 -20.14 22.86 16.76
C ARG A 12 -19.04 22.15 17.55
N ALA A 13 -19.40 21.37 18.58
CA ALA A 13 -18.45 20.56 19.35
C ALA A 13 -17.85 19.44 18.52
N HIS A 14 -18.65 18.76 17.69
CA HIS A 14 -18.19 17.76 16.75
C HIS A 14 -17.28 18.37 15.68
N THR A 15 -17.66 19.52 15.09
CA THR A 15 -16.82 20.25 14.12
C THR A 15 -15.51 20.71 14.75
N ARG A 16 -15.51 21.17 16.01
CA ARG A 16 -14.29 21.53 16.75
C ARG A 16 -13.40 20.29 16.95
N LYS A 17 -13.97 19.18 17.41
CA LYS A 17 -13.23 17.91 17.59
C LYS A 17 -12.69 17.36 16.27
N CYS A 18 -13.42 17.49 15.17
CA CYS A 18 -12.96 17.15 13.82
C CYS A 18 -11.86 18.09 13.33
N ARG A 19 -11.92 19.39 13.65
CA ARG A 19 -10.87 20.37 13.32
C ARG A 19 -9.60 20.15 14.14
N GLU A 20 -9.73 19.82 15.42
CA GLU A 20 -8.61 19.45 16.30
C GLU A 20 -8.00 18.11 15.84
N SER A 21 -8.81 17.12 15.49
CA SER A 21 -8.33 15.86 14.92
C SER A 21 -7.68 16.03 13.55
N ALA A 22 -8.17 16.96 12.72
CA ALA A 22 -7.54 17.33 11.45
C ALA A 22 -6.23 18.10 11.64
N ALA A 23 -6.14 18.94 12.68
CA ALA A 23 -4.91 19.63 13.08
C ALA A 23 -3.86 18.67 13.63
N VAL A 24 -4.27 17.62 14.36
CA VAL A 24 -3.38 16.53 14.82
C VAL A 24 -2.90 15.65 13.66
N ARG A 25 -3.64 15.55 12.54
CA ARG A 25 -3.13 14.92 11.30
C ARG A 25 -2.30 15.87 10.43
N CYS A 26 -2.40 17.18 10.66
CA CYS A 26 -1.48 18.19 10.12
C CYS A 26 -0.21 18.33 10.98
N SER A 27 0.06 17.39 11.91
CA SER A 27 1.13 17.48 12.91
C SER A 27 2.54 17.65 12.33
N ASP A 28 2.75 17.32 11.06
CA ASP A 28 4.11 17.21 10.52
C ASP A 28 4.52 18.37 9.60
N ASN A 29 3.62 19.31 9.30
CA ASN A 29 3.95 20.46 8.46
C ASN A 29 3.81 21.80 9.20
N ILE A 30 4.95 22.32 9.66
CA ILE A 30 5.08 23.60 10.38
C ILE A 30 4.48 24.80 9.61
N TYR A 31 4.47 24.77 8.28
CA TYR A 31 3.92 25.85 7.45
C TYR A 31 2.39 25.91 7.53
N GLU A 32 1.69 24.77 7.51
CA GLU A 32 0.23 24.75 7.66
C GLU A 32 -0.18 25.13 9.09
N GLN A 33 0.57 24.66 10.10
CA GLN A 33 0.32 25.06 11.49
C GLN A 33 0.49 26.56 11.70
N MET A 34 1.57 27.14 11.15
CA MET A 34 1.81 28.57 11.17
C MET A 34 0.68 29.34 10.47
N ARG A 35 0.29 28.88 9.27
CA ARG A 35 -0.81 29.49 8.50
C ARG A 35 -2.13 29.47 9.26
N VAL A 36 -2.52 28.33 9.84
CA VAL A 36 -3.76 28.20 10.61
C VAL A 36 -3.72 29.09 11.85
N ARG A 37 -2.58 29.17 12.54
CA ARG A 37 -2.40 30.07 13.68
C ARG A 37 -2.55 31.55 13.27
N ILE A 38 -1.93 31.96 12.16
CA ILE A 38 -2.04 33.31 11.60
C ILE A 38 -3.50 33.63 11.27
N VAL A 39 -4.19 32.77 10.51
CA VAL A 39 -5.59 32.98 10.13
C VAL A 39 -6.50 33.08 11.35
N ARG A 40 -6.22 32.32 12.42
CA ARG A 40 -6.97 32.39 13.67
C ARG A 40 -6.77 33.74 14.37
N VAL A 41 -5.52 34.13 14.62
CA VAL A 41 -5.21 35.38 15.34
C VAL A 41 -5.74 36.58 14.57
N VAL A 42 -5.53 36.64 13.26
CA VAL A 42 -6.06 37.73 12.41
C VAL A 42 -7.57 37.87 12.55
N ARG A 43 -8.32 36.77 12.71
CA ARG A 43 -9.78 36.85 12.96
C ARG A 43 -10.14 37.31 14.36
N GLU A 44 -9.32 36.97 15.36
CA GLU A 44 -9.52 37.38 16.76
C GLU A 44 -9.30 38.88 16.95
N VAL A 45 -8.38 39.49 16.18
CA VAL A 45 -8.13 40.94 16.16
C VAL A 45 -8.86 41.68 15.03
N GLU A 46 -10.03 41.17 14.62
CA GLU A 46 -10.90 41.82 13.61
C GLU A 46 -10.20 42.22 12.30
N TYR A 47 -9.25 41.39 11.85
CA TYR A 47 -8.46 41.56 10.64
C TYR A 47 -7.38 42.66 10.68
N CYS A 48 -7.06 43.21 11.86
CA CYS A 48 -5.89 44.07 12.06
C CYS A 48 -4.60 43.27 11.89
N ILE A 49 -3.74 43.63 10.93
CA ILE A 49 -2.54 42.86 10.59
C ILE A 49 -1.41 43.18 11.56
N GLU A 50 -1.36 44.42 12.00
CA GLU A 50 -0.43 45.00 12.96
C GLU A 50 -0.58 44.31 14.31
N ASP A 51 -1.80 44.26 14.87
CA ASP A 51 -2.10 43.58 16.13
C ASP A 51 -1.84 42.07 16.03
N ALA A 52 -2.19 41.45 14.89
CA ALA A 52 -1.91 40.03 14.67
C ALA A 52 -0.41 39.73 14.63
N ALA A 53 0.38 40.60 14.00
CA ALA A 53 1.83 40.50 13.92
C ALA A 53 2.45 40.64 15.33
N GLU A 54 1.99 41.60 16.13
CA GLU A 54 2.42 41.80 17.52
C GLU A 54 2.12 40.57 18.38
N ILE A 55 0.88 40.05 18.37
CA ILE A 55 0.48 38.85 19.14
C ILE A 55 1.30 37.62 18.74
N LEU A 56 1.64 37.49 17.46
CA LEU A 56 2.36 36.33 16.94
C LEU A 56 3.88 36.44 17.08
N GLY A 57 4.41 37.63 17.36
CA GLY A 57 5.85 37.89 17.37
C GLY A 57 6.50 37.70 16.01
N ILE A 58 5.81 38.04 14.91
CA ILE A 58 6.30 37.93 13.53
C ILE A 58 6.06 39.25 12.78
N SER A 59 6.67 39.44 11.62
CA SER A 59 6.44 40.65 10.82
C SER A 59 5.06 40.65 10.14
N GLU A 60 4.47 41.84 9.95
CA GLU A 60 3.24 42.02 9.16
C GLU A 60 3.37 41.42 7.75
N ASN A 61 4.54 41.55 7.12
CA ASN A 61 4.82 40.96 5.81
C ASN A 61 4.68 39.44 5.84
N THR A 62 5.07 38.79 6.94
CA THR A 62 4.87 37.34 7.14
C THR A 62 3.39 37.02 7.26
N VAL A 63 2.63 37.79 8.06
CA VAL A 63 1.18 37.66 8.17
C VAL A 63 0.51 37.78 6.80
N ARG A 64 0.78 38.87 6.07
CA ARG A 64 0.26 39.12 4.71
C ARG A 64 0.61 37.99 3.75
N LYS A 65 1.85 37.47 3.80
CA LYS A 65 2.29 36.35 2.97
C LYS A 65 1.45 35.10 3.21
N TYR A 66 1.24 34.71 4.48
CA TYR A 66 0.45 33.51 4.79
C TYR A 66 -1.04 33.67 4.50
N LEU A 67 -1.59 34.88 4.64
CA LEU A 67 -2.98 35.18 4.29
C LEU A 67 -3.25 35.12 2.78
N ARG A 68 -2.24 35.32 1.93
CA ARG A 68 -2.39 35.18 0.47
C ARG A 68 -2.62 33.72 0.04
N PHE A 69 -2.16 32.76 0.84
CA PHE A 69 -2.22 31.35 0.49
C PHE A 69 -3.59 30.70 0.74
N VAL A 70 -4.10 29.98 -0.26
CA VAL A 70 -5.32 29.19 -0.16
C VAL A 70 -5.06 27.87 0.58
N PRO A 71 -6.04 27.34 1.34
CA PRO A 71 -5.92 26.00 1.92
C PRO A 71 -5.84 24.91 0.86
N PHE A 72 -5.27 23.76 1.22
CA PHE A 72 -5.20 22.58 0.36
C PHE A 72 -6.59 22.14 -0.16
N GLU A 73 -7.63 22.21 0.66
CA GLU A 73 -8.99 21.84 0.27
C GLU A 73 -9.55 22.75 -0.83
N HIS A 74 -9.10 24.01 -0.90
CA HIS A 74 -9.50 24.93 -1.95
C HIS A 74 -8.78 24.60 -3.25
N LEU A 75 -7.47 24.33 -3.21
CA LEU A 75 -6.72 23.83 -4.37
C LEU A 75 -7.35 22.54 -4.93
N MET A 76 -7.79 21.63 -4.05
CA MET A 76 -8.44 20.38 -4.46
C MET A 76 -9.81 20.57 -5.14
N ARG A 77 -10.49 21.70 -4.90
CA ARG A 77 -11.76 22.07 -5.53
C ARG A 77 -11.56 22.89 -6.79
N ASP A 78 -10.58 23.80 -6.78
CA ASP A 78 -10.25 24.70 -7.87
C ASP A 78 -8.73 24.70 -8.13
N PRO A 79 -8.26 23.84 -9.07
CA PRO A 79 -6.86 23.76 -9.46
C PRO A 79 -6.28 25.08 -10.00
N SER A 80 -7.11 26.02 -10.47
CA SER A 80 -6.63 27.31 -10.98
C SER A 80 -5.96 28.17 -9.90
N GLN A 81 -6.20 27.86 -8.62
CA GLN A 81 -5.60 28.56 -7.49
C GLN A 81 -4.14 28.12 -7.19
N GLU A 82 -3.48 27.35 -8.07
CA GLU A 82 -2.12 26.83 -7.81
C GLU A 82 -1.09 27.92 -7.47
N ASN A 83 -1.18 29.10 -8.10
CA ASN A 83 -0.28 30.23 -7.85
C ASN A 83 -0.50 30.89 -6.47
N ARG A 84 -1.63 30.58 -5.84
CA ARG A 84 -1.97 31.02 -4.49
C ARG A 84 -1.83 29.89 -3.48
N PHE A 85 -1.25 28.75 -3.82
CA PHE A 85 -1.05 27.66 -2.87
C PHE A 85 0.41 27.62 -2.38
N ASP A 86 0.60 27.36 -1.08
CA ASP A 86 1.95 27.17 -0.53
C ASP A 86 2.38 25.71 -0.67
N TRP A 87 3.13 25.42 -1.73
CA TRP A 87 3.64 24.07 -2.01
C TRP A 87 4.58 23.53 -0.92
N ARG A 88 5.17 24.39 -0.08
CA ARG A 88 5.97 23.95 1.09
C ARG A 88 5.12 23.28 2.18
N SER A 89 3.81 23.52 2.16
CA SER A 89 2.85 22.93 3.10
C SER A 89 2.47 21.47 2.76
N MET A 90 3.01 20.94 1.66
CA MET A 90 2.67 19.62 1.18
C MET A 90 3.37 18.51 1.97
N THR A 91 2.66 17.39 2.09
CA THR A 91 3.15 16.13 2.68
C THR A 91 2.96 15.02 1.66
N GLY A 92 3.55 13.83 1.89
CA GLY A 92 3.39 12.69 0.99
C GLY A 92 1.93 12.32 0.77
N GLU A 93 1.12 12.35 1.83
CA GLU A 93 -0.32 12.10 1.77
C GLU A 93 -1.07 13.18 0.98
N LYS A 94 -0.75 14.47 1.16
CA LYS A 94 -1.37 15.55 0.37
C LYS A 94 -1.02 15.43 -1.10
N TRP A 95 0.22 15.10 -1.44
CA TRP A 95 0.63 14.86 -2.82
C TRP A 95 -0.08 13.65 -3.42
N THR A 96 -0.21 12.56 -2.67
CA THR A 96 -0.96 11.38 -3.08
C THR A 96 -2.40 11.77 -3.42
N LYS A 97 -3.09 12.48 -2.51
CA LYS A 97 -4.47 12.95 -2.73
C LYS A 97 -4.58 13.90 -3.92
N LEU A 98 -3.61 14.81 -4.07
CA LEU A 98 -3.58 15.78 -5.14
C LEU A 98 -3.41 15.10 -6.49
N LEU A 99 -2.37 14.28 -6.66
CA LEU A 99 -2.06 13.62 -7.93
C LEU A 99 -3.14 12.61 -8.33
N ARG A 100 -3.75 11.90 -7.36
CA ARG A 100 -4.90 11.03 -7.62
C ARG A 100 -6.08 11.76 -8.27
N LYS A 101 -6.29 13.04 -7.96
CA LYS A 101 -7.42 13.84 -8.46
C LYS A 101 -7.04 14.77 -9.62
N HIS A 102 -5.83 15.29 -9.60
CA HIS A 102 -5.32 16.37 -10.45
C HIS A 102 -3.90 16.00 -10.93
N PRO A 103 -3.77 15.02 -11.85
CA PRO A 103 -2.48 14.50 -12.30
C PRO A 103 -1.60 15.55 -13.01
N GLN A 104 -2.18 16.64 -13.51
CA GLN A 104 -1.45 17.74 -14.14
C GLN A 104 -0.42 18.42 -13.21
N PHE A 105 -0.55 18.26 -11.89
CA PHE A 105 0.40 18.80 -10.91
C PHE A 105 1.65 17.95 -10.72
N ILE A 106 1.84 16.87 -11.48
CA ILE A 106 3.05 16.04 -11.38
C ILE A 106 4.34 16.85 -11.60
N THR A 107 4.29 17.87 -12.46
CA THR A 107 5.42 18.77 -12.73
C THR A 107 5.78 19.68 -11.55
N ARG A 108 4.88 19.81 -10.56
CA ARG A 108 5.10 20.54 -9.31
C ARG A 108 5.68 19.65 -8.22
N LEU A 109 5.68 18.33 -8.40
CA LEU A 109 6.22 17.38 -7.43
C LEU A 109 7.72 17.67 -7.28
N PRO A 110 8.22 17.94 -6.06
CA PRO A 110 9.63 18.21 -5.87
C PRO A 110 10.46 16.95 -6.17
N PRO A 111 11.63 17.12 -6.81
CA PRO A 111 12.49 16.00 -7.14
C PRO A 111 12.99 15.30 -5.87
N LYS A 112 12.79 13.98 -5.81
CA LYS A 112 13.42 13.05 -4.85
C LYS A 112 13.43 13.53 -3.40
N ASP A 113 12.26 13.88 -2.87
CA ASP A 113 12.16 14.27 -1.47
C ASP A 113 11.83 13.07 -0.57
N ARG A 114 12.51 12.99 0.58
CA ARG A 114 12.47 11.83 1.51
C ARG A 114 11.09 11.54 2.09
N TRP A 115 10.12 12.44 1.92
CA TRP A 115 8.77 12.31 2.46
C TRP A 115 7.74 11.76 1.47
N PHE A 116 8.02 11.70 0.16
CA PHE A 116 7.16 11.00 -0.80
C PHE A 116 7.62 9.54 -0.84
N ARG A 117 6.94 8.68 -0.06
CA ARG A 117 7.37 7.27 0.10
C ARG A 117 6.92 6.45 -1.11
N ARG A 118 7.58 5.32 -1.34
CA ARG A 118 7.22 4.35 -2.40
C ARG A 118 5.74 3.93 -2.34
N LEU A 119 5.14 3.81 -1.15
CA LEU A 119 3.69 3.56 -1.02
C LEU A 119 2.83 4.68 -1.63
N ASN A 120 3.26 5.94 -1.51
CA ASN A 120 2.55 7.07 -2.10
C ASN A 120 2.60 7.03 -3.64
N GLU A 121 3.73 6.59 -4.20
CA GLU A 121 3.89 6.40 -5.64
C GLU A 121 2.97 5.29 -6.15
N VAL A 122 2.95 4.12 -5.50
CA VAL A 122 2.04 3.01 -5.84
C VAL A 122 0.58 3.47 -5.81
N ASP A 123 0.16 4.15 -4.74
CA ASP A 123 -1.19 4.71 -4.62
C ASP A 123 -1.56 5.67 -5.77
N VAL A 124 -0.60 6.51 -6.18
CA VAL A 124 -0.80 7.43 -7.31
C VAL A 124 -0.88 6.68 -8.62
N LEU A 125 -0.01 5.70 -8.86
CA LEU A 125 0.04 4.92 -10.10
C LEU A 125 -1.17 4.00 -10.27
N ILE A 126 -1.70 3.46 -9.17
CA ILE A 126 -2.97 2.73 -9.18
C ILE A 126 -4.11 3.64 -9.65
N ALA A 127 -4.12 4.91 -9.23
CA ALA A 127 -5.16 5.84 -9.63
C ALA A 127 -4.92 6.49 -11.01
N GLN A 128 -3.66 6.73 -11.36
CA GLN A 128 -3.22 7.53 -12.51
C GLN A 128 -2.00 6.87 -13.19
N PRO A 129 -2.20 5.73 -13.89
CA PRO A 129 -1.10 4.93 -14.47
C PRO A 129 -0.28 5.71 -15.52
N GLN A 130 -0.87 6.71 -16.18
CA GLN A 130 -0.17 7.58 -17.12
C GLN A 130 0.96 8.41 -16.48
N LEU A 131 1.03 8.49 -15.15
CA LEU A 131 2.11 9.15 -14.43
C LEU A 131 3.36 8.26 -14.29
N GLY A 132 3.31 6.99 -14.73
CA GLY A 132 4.43 6.05 -14.71
C GLY A 132 5.79 6.65 -15.09
N PRO A 133 5.91 7.35 -16.24
CA PRO A 133 7.18 7.93 -16.69
C PRO A 133 7.80 8.99 -15.77
N TYR A 134 7.05 9.51 -14.79
CA TYR A 134 7.53 10.50 -13.82
C TYR A 134 8.13 9.86 -12.56
N PHE A 135 8.01 8.54 -12.39
CA PHE A 135 8.54 7.81 -11.26
C PHE A 135 9.64 6.84 -11.70
N ASP A 136 10.68 6.72 -10.88
CA ASP A 136 11.76 5.76 -11.09
C ASP A 136 11.37 4.40 -10.49
N LEU A 137 10.66 3.59 -11.26
CA LEU A 137 10.18 2.27 -10.78
C LEU A 137 11.29 1.23 -10.65
N SER A 138 12.50 1.51 -11.16
CA SER A 138 13.63 0.59 -11.03
C SER A 138 14.00 0.34 -9.58
N ILE A 139 13.73 1.29 -8.69
CA ILE A 139 13.91 1.16 -7.24
C ILE A 139 13.03 0.07 -6.62
N TYR A 140 11.98 -0.39 -7.31
CA TYR A 140 11.14 -1.49 -6.85
C TYR A 140 11.74 -2.87 -7.15
N ASN A 141 12.79 -2.94 -7.98
CA ASN A 141 13.53 -4.16 -8.28
C ASN A 141 14.64 -4.46 -7.25
N GLU A 142 14.70 -3.70 -6.15
CA GLU A 142 15.54 -4.03 -5.00
C GLU A 142 14.92 -5.22 -4.23
N ALA A 143 15.74 -6.10 -3.65
CA ALA A 143 15.30 -7.38 -3.09
C ALA A 143 14.18 -7.31 -2.01
N GLU A 144 14.04 -6.16 -1.34
CA GLU A 144 13.02 -5.94 -0.30
C GLU A 144 11.78 -5.18 -0.80
N ALA A 145 11.71 -4.89 -2.10
CA ALA A 145 10.69 -4.01 -2.67
C ALA A 145 9.59 -4.75 -3.46
N GLY A 146 9.61 -6.10 -3.46
CA GLY A 146 8.59 -6.92 -4.13
C GLY A 146 7.15 -6.65 -3.69
N TYR A 147 6.94 -6.14 -2.47
CA TYR A 147 5.63 -5.70 -2.00
C TYR A 147 5.03 -4.58 -2.87
N TYR A 148 5.84 -3.59 -3.28
CA TYR A 148 5.36 -2.48 -4.11
C TYR A 148 4.95 -2.96 -5.50
N TRP A 149 5.72 -3.89 -6.08
CA TRP A 149 5.35 -4.52 -7.34
C TRP A 149 4.09 -5.36 -7.21
N GLN A 150 3.97 -6.18 -6.16
CA GLN A 150 2.76 -6.96 -5.91
C GLN A 150 1.53 -6.07 -5.86
N GLU A 151 1.58 -4.97 -5.08
CA GLU A 151 0.46 -4.05 -4.91
C GLU A 151 0.11 -3.34 -6.22
N LEU A 152 1.11 -2.81 -6.92
CA LEU A 152 0.94 -2.13 -8.19
C LEU A 152 0.38 -3.07 -9.27
N LEU A 153 1.02 -4.23 -9.49
CA LEU A 153 0.64 -5.16 -10.55
C LEU A 153 -0.70 -5.85 -10.30
N SER A 154 -1.09 -6.02 -9.03
CA SER A 154 -2.41 -6.55 -8.67
C SER A 154 -3.54 -5.65 -9.19
N SER A 155 -3.30 -4.34 -9.30
CA SER A 155 -4.27 -3.36 -9.81
C SER A 155 -4.00 -2.90 -11.23
N ARG A 156 -2.73 -2.92 -11.66
CA ARG A 156 -2.22 -2.32 -12.90
C ARG A 156 -1.22 -3.24 -13.59
N PRO A 157 -1.69 -4.33 -14.24
CA PRO A 157 -0.82 -5.28 -14.93
C PRO A 157 -0.02 -4.66 -16.10
N GLU A 158 -0.40 -3.48 -16.60
CA GLU A 158 0.33 -2.76 -17.64
C GLU A 158 1.75 -2.33 -17.24
N PHE A 159 2.10 -2.33 -15.95
CA PHE A 159 3.46 -2.05 -15.49
C PHE A 159 4.38 -3.28 -15.50
N ALA A 160 3.89 -4.46 -15.89
CA ALA A 160 4.63 -5.71 -15.78
C ALA A 160 5.94 -5.73 -16.58
N ASP A 161 6.07 -4.94 -17.65
CA ASP A 161 7.29 -4.90 -18.47
C ASP A 161 8.47 -4.20 -17.77
N GLN A 162 8.20 -3.44 -16.70
CA GLN A 162 9.23 -2.77 -15.90
C GLN A 162 9.61 -3.57 -14.63
N CYS A 163 8.82 -4.60 -14.32
CA CYS A 163 8.95 -5.38 -13.10
C CYS A 163 9.94 -6.53 -13.28
N ASP A 164 10.92 -6.60 -12.39
CA ASP A 164 11.66 -7.81 -12.11
C ASP A 164 10.82 -8.73 -11.22
N PHE A 165 10.22 -9.76 -11.81
CA PHE A 165 9.37 -10.69 -11.07
C PHE A 165 10.13 -11.52 -10.03
N SER A 166 11.47 -11.58 -10.10
CA SER A 166 12.27 -12.33 -9.14
C SER A 166 12.22 -11.74 -7.72
N VAL A 167 11.88 -10.45 -7.59
CA VAL A 167 11.72 -9.81 -6.27
C VAL A 167 10.36 -10.09 -5.62
N ILE A 168 9.39 -10.60 -6.37
CA ILE A 168 8.06 -10.94 -5.86
C ILE A 168 8.08 -12.39 -5.39
N THR A 169 8.18 -12.58 -4.08
CA THR A 169 8.38 -13.91 -3.47
C THR A 169 7.31 -14.25 -2.43
N GLY A 170 7.19 -15.55 -2.11
CA GLY A 170 6.38 -16.05 -0.99
C GLY A 170 4.93 -15.54 -1.01
N ARG A 171 4.51 -14.91 0.07
CA ARG A 171 3.13 -14.41 0.21
C ARG A 171 2.76 -13.35 -0.83
N ASN A 172 3.71 -12.49 -1.21
CA ASN A 172 3.47 -11.46 -2.22
C ASN A 172 3.22 -12.10 -3.59
N ALA A 173 3.99 -13.14 -3.94
CA ALA A 173 3.79 -13.92 -5.14
C ALA A 173 2.41 -14.60 -5.15
N ALA A 174 2.05 -15.29 -4.05
CA ALA A 174 0.75 -15.95 -3.92
C ALA A 174 -0.42 -14.96 -4.11
N TYR A 175 -0.35 -13.81 -3.44
CA TYR A 175 -1.37 -12.77 -3.55
C TYR A 175 -1.46 -12.19 -4.98
N LEU A 176 -0.31 -11.93 -5.63
CA LEU A 176 -0.32 -11.44 -7.01
C LEU A 176 -0.96 -12.46 -7.95
N LEU A 177 -0.64 -13.75 -7.82
CA LEU A 177 -1.22 -14.81 -8.65
C LEU A 177 -2.72 -15.02 -8.38
N GLU A 178 -3.17 -14.77 -7.15
CA GLU A 178 -4.61 -14.74 -6.81
C GLU A 178 -5.34 -13.65 -7.60
N LYS A 179 -4.73 -12.48 -7.81
CA LYS A 179 -5.36 -11.36 -8.53
C LYS A 179 -5.10 -11.37 -10.04
N GLN A 180 -3.93 -11.84 -10.46
CA GLN A 180 -3.40 -11.75 -11.81
C GLN A 180 -2.76 -13.10 -12.23
N PRO A 181 -3.58 -14.15 -12.44
CA PRO A 181 -3.08 -15.49 -12.75
C PRO A 181 -2.29 -15.58 -14.07
N GLN A 182 -2.40 -14.59 -14.96
CA GLN A 182 -1.59 -14.52 -16.18
C GLN A 182 -0.08 -14.37 -15.92
N PHE A 183 0.32 -13.95 -14.72
CA PHE A 183 1.73 -13.83 -14.34
C PHE A 183 2.34 -15.13 -13.81
N PHE A 184 1.61 -16.24 -13.86
CA PHE A 184 2.06 -17.53 -13.35
C PHE A 184 3.44 -17.95 -13.87
N ASP A 185 3.69 -17.77 -15.18
CA ASP A 185 4.95 -18.18 -15.80
C ASP A 185 6.09 -17.17 -15.59
N ARG A 186 5.81 -16.02 -14.95
CA ARG A 186 6.80 -14.97 -14.68
C ARG A 186 7.32 -15.02 -13.24
N ILE A 187 6.56 -15.63 -12.32
CA ILE A 187 6.88 -15.70 -10.89
C ILE A 187 7.79 -16.89 -10.59
N SER A 188 8.74 -16.71 -9.67
CA SER A 188 9.51 -17.82 -9.12
C SER A 188 8.68 -18.64 -8.13
N LEU A 189 8.15 -19.77 -8.61
CA LEU A 189 7.26 -20.65 -7.85
C LEU A 189 7.96 -21.35 -6.67
N GLU A 190 9.29 -21.46 -6.70
CA GLU A 190 10.11 -22.02 -5.61
C GLU A 190 9.95 -21.26 -4.28
N THR A 191 9.55 -20.00 -4.36
CA THR A 191 9.36 -19.15 -3.19
C THR A 191 8.04 -19.40 -2.47
N LEU A 192 7.10 -20.12 -3.09
CA LEU A 192 5.79 -20.42 -2.53
C LEU A 192 5.86 -21.64 -1.60
N TRP A 193 5.60 -21.45 -0.32
CA TRP A 193 5.40 -22.55 0.64
C TRP A 193 4.13 -23.36 0.37
N ALA A 194 4.05 -24.57 0.92
CA ALA A 194 2.94 -25.52 0.70
C ALA A 194 1.56 -24.90 0.94
N TYR A 195 1.38 -24.14 2.02
CA TYR A 195 0.09 -23.51 2.32
C TYR A 195 -0.31 -22.42 1.32
N HIS A 196 0.65 -21.73 0.68
CA HIS A 196 0.34 -20.74 -0.35
C HIS A 196 -0.34 -21.39 -1.55
N TRP A 197 0.03 -22.62 -1.92
CA TRP A 197 -0.61 -23.37 -2.99
C TRP A 197 -2.06 -23.70 -2.66
N THR A 198 -2.33 -24.14 -1.43
CA THR A 198 -3.68 -24.41 -0.94
C THR A 198 -4.58 -23.18 -1.03
N GLU A 199 -4.06 -22.00 -0.66
CA GLU A 199 -4.81 -20.74 -0.80
C GLU A 199 -4.96 -20.33 -2.27
N LEU A 200 -3.90 -20.43 -3.06
CA LEU A 200 -3.88 -20.03 -4.47
C LEU A 200 -4.91 -20.82 -5.28
N PHE A 201 -4.95 -22.15 -5.14
CA PHE A 201 -5.87 -22.98 -5.92
C PHE A 201 -7.32 -22.88 -5.48
N ARG A 202 -7.58 -22.52 -4.22
CA ARG A 202 -8.93 -22.16 -3.77
C ARG A 202 -9.52 -21.02 -4.60
N TRP A 203 -8.69 -20.02 -4.93
CA TRP A 203 -9.12 -18.84 -5.67
C TRP A 203 -8.89 -18.95 -7.18
N GLN A 204 -7.90 -19.74 -7.62
CA GLN A 204 -7.48 -19.89 -9.01
C GLN A 204 -7.28 -21.37 -9.38
N PRO A 205 -8.34 -22.21 -9.38
CA PRO A 205 -8.24 -23.66 -9.60
C PRO A 205 -7.71 -24.06 -10.98
N GLN A 206 -7.75 -23.16 -11.97
CA GLN A 206 -7.12 -23.40 -13.27
C GLN A 206 -5.59 -23.44 -13.20
N LEU A 207 -4.97 -22.79 -12.20
CA LEU A 207 -3.53 -22.85 -11.99
C LEU A 207 -3.10 -24.22 -11.44
N GLU A 208 -3.95 -24.87 -10.66
CA GLU A 208 -3.73 -26.25 -10.18
C GLU A 208 -3.63 -27.20 -11.36
N LYS A 209 -4.61 -27.15 -12.28
CA LYS A 209 -4.58 -27.94 -13.52
C LYS A 209 -3.33 -27.68 -14.35
N LYS A 210 -2.90 -26.41 -14.42
CA LYS A 210 -1.68 -26.01 -15.14
C LYS A 210 -0.43 -26.59 -14.48
N MET A 211 -0.34 -26.60 -13.16
CA MET A 211 0.78 -27.20 -12.42
C MET A 211 0.81 -28.72 -12.54
N LEU A 212 -0.33 -29.38 -12.33
CA LEU A 212 -0.43 -30.83 -12.46
C LEU A 212 -0.13 -31.33 -13.88
N ALA A 213 -0.30 -30.48 -14.90
CA ALA A 213 0.07 -30.80 -16.27
C ALA A 213 1.58 -30.71 -16.56
N LYS A 214 2.36 -30.07 -15.68
CA LYS A 214 3.82 -30.01 -15.80
C LYS A 214 4.43 -31.36 -15.40
N PRO A 215 5.56 -31.75 -16.00
CA PRO A 215 6.28 -32.93 -15.55
C PRO A 215 6.72 -32.75 -14.09
N HIS A 216 6.71 -33.85 -13.33
CA HIS A 216 7.11 -33.90 -11.92
C HIS A 216 8.53 -33.32 -11.66
N SER A 217 9.43 -33.38 -12.65
CA SER A 217 10.77 -32.77 -12.58
C SER A 217 10.79 -31.23 -12.58
N GLU A 218 9.69 -30.59 -12.99
CA GLU A 218 9.51 -29.13 -12.96
C GLU A 218 8.74 -28.65 -11.73
N TRP A 219 8.27 -29.57 -10.88
CA TRP A 219 7.50 -29.20 -9.70
C TRP A 219 8.42 -28.63 -8.63
N PRO A 220 8.12 -27.41 -8.12
CA PRO A 220 8.79 -26.87 -6.94
C PRO A 220 8.67 -27.81 -5.75
N PHE A 221 9.69 -27.86 -4.89
CA PHE A 221 9.67 -28.72 -3.70
C PHE A 221 8.42 -28.50 -2.85
N ASN A 222 8.07 -27.25 -2.60
CA ASN A 222 6.89 -26.92 -1.79
C ASN A 222 5.56 -27.24 -2.48
N PHE A 223 5.54 -27.35 -3.81
CA PHE A 223 4.37 -27.84 -4.53
C PHE A 223 4.23 -29.35 -4.36
N TRP A 224 5.34 -30.12 -4.35
CA TRP A 224 5.30 -31.54 -3.98
C TRP A 224 4.71 -31.77 -2.59
N VAL A 225 5.18 -31.00 -1.60
CA VAL A 225 4.67 -31.05 -0.22
C VAL A 225 3.16 -30.80 -0.20
N HIS A 226 2.68 -29.79 -0.94
CA HIS A 226 1.25 -29.53 -1.10
C HIS A 226 0.52 -30.69 -1.79
N ALA A 227 1.02 -31.18 -2.93
CA ALA A 227 0.38 -32.22 -3.73
C ALA A 227 0.21 -33.52 -2.94
N LEU A 228 1.21 -33.94 -2.16
CA LEU A 228 1.15 -35.15 -1.34
C LEU A 228 0.03 -35.11 -0.28
N GLN A 229 -0.42 -33.93 0.15
CA GLN A 229 -1.55 -33.81 1.08
C GLN A 229 -2.87 -34.25 0.45
N TYR A 230 -2.97 -34.22 -0.88
CA TYR A 230 -4.21 -34.52 -1.64
C TYR A 230 -4.08 -35.71 -2.59
N HIS A 231 -2.85 -36.09 -2.93
CA HIS A 231 -2.50 -37.13 -3.89
C HIS A 231 -1.51 -38.13 -3.25
N PRO A 232 -1.96 -38.99 -2.32
CA PRO A 232 -1.09 -39.95 -1.63
C PRO A 232 -0.46 -40.98 -2.56
N GLU A 233 -1.00 -41.18 -3.76
CA GLU A 233 -0.42 -42.01 -4.82
C GLU A 233 0.97 -41.54 -5.28
N LEU A 234 1.31 -40.26 -5.05
CA LEU A 234 2.60 -39.67 -5.41
C LEU A 234 3.73 -39.97 -4.40
N GLU A 235 3.39 -40.53 -3.23
CA GLU A 235 4.35 -40.82 -2.16
C GLU A 235 5.58 -41.64 -2.60
N PRO A 236 5.46 -42.70 -3.43
CA PRO A 236 6.61 -43.48 -3.87
C PRO A 236 7.61 -42.71 -4.75
N GLU A 237 7.16 -41.62 -5.38
CA GLU A 237 7.99 -40.79 -6.26
C GLU A 237 8.70 -39.67 -5.51
N PHE A 238 8.26 -39.33 -4.30
CA PHE A 238 8.82 -38.24 -3.52
C PHE A 238 9.95 -38.73 -2.61
N ASP A 239 11.14 -38.16 -2.81
CA ASP A 239 12.37 -38.52 -2.09
C ASP A 239 12.83 -37.46 -1.07
N GLY A 240 12.10 -36.33 -0.97
CA GLY A 240 12.47 -35.17 -0.17
C GLY A 240 11.89 -35.12 1.25
N TRP A 241 11.54 -36.27 1.84
CA TRP A 241 10.91 -36.34 3.18
C TRP A 241 11.77 -35.69 4.28
N ASP A 242 13.10 -35.81 4.16
CA ASP A 242 14.08 -35.24 5.08
C ASP A 242 14.15 -33.70 5.06
N LYS A 243 13.64 -33.08 4.00
CA LYS A 243 13.61 -31.62 3.80
C LYS A 243 12.31 -30.97 4.26
N ILE A 244 11.28 -31.74 4.60
CA ILE A 244 10.01 -31.20 5.07
C ILE A 244 10.22 -30.56 6.44
N GLU A 245 9.88 -29.27 6.55
CA GLU A 245 10.03 -28.51 7.79
C GLU A 245 8.96 -28.89 8.82
N ASP A 246 9.28 -28.73 10.11
CA ASP A 246 8.37 -29.04 11.22
C ASP A 246 7.02 -28.33 11.15
N GLN A 247 6.97 -27.19 10.48
CA GLN A 247 5.75 -26.39 10.29
C GLN A 247 4.77 -27.00 9.28
N ASP A 248 5.23 -27.82 8.33
CA ASP A 248 4.39 -28.45 7.30
C ASP A 248 3.88 -29.83 7.75
N ILE A 249 4.57 -30.46 8.70
CA ILE A 249 4.24 -31.77 9.25
C ILE A 249 2.82 -31.87 9.84
N PRO A 250 2.29 -30.88 10.59
CA PRO A 250 0.92 -30.91 11.10
C PRO A 250 -0.15 -31.03 10.01
N ASP A 251 0.11 -30.53 8.81
CA ASP A 251 -0.82 -30.68 7.70
C ASP A 251 -0.93 -32.14 7.27
N PHE A 252 0.19 -32.86 7.16
CA PHE A 252 0.18 -34.31 6.88
C PHE A 252 -0.55 -35.10 7.98
N LYS A 253 -0.33 -34.78 9.26
CA LYS A 253 -1.05 -35.43 10.36
C LYS A 253 -2.57 -35.29 10.21
N ARG A 254 -3.02 -34.16 9.67
CA ARG A 254 -4.44 -33.84 9.47
C ARG A 254 -5.02 -34.43 8.18
N THR A 255 -4.29 -34.35 7.07
CA THR A 255 -4.81 -34.70 5.73
C THR A 255 -4.47 -36.14 5.33
N GLN A 256 -3.31 -36.66 5.75
CA GLN A 256 -2.77 -37.97 5.38
C GLN A 256 -2.17 -38.69 6.60
N PRO A 257 -2.99 -39.09 7.59
CA PRO A 257 -2.51 -39.61 8.88
C PRO A 257 -1.67 -40.90 8.78
N GLU A 258 -1.94 -41.75 7.79
CA GLU A 258 -1.15 -42.98 7.59
C GLU A 258 0.23 -42.69 6.99
N MET A 259 0.30 -41.76 6.03
CA MET A 259 1.57 -41.25 5.50
C MET A 259 2.39 -40.57 6.60
N TYR A 260 1.74 -39.77 7.45
CA TYR A 260 2.37 -39.14 8.62
C TYR A 260 3.03 -40.16 9.55
N LYS A 261 2.32 -41.24 9.91
CA LYS A 261 2.86 -42.30 10.78
C LYS A 261 4.06 -43.02 10.19
N ARG A 262 4.13 -43.15 8.86
CA ARG A 262 5.25 -43.83 8.18
C ARG A 262 6.53 -42.99 8.18
N HIS A 263 6.41 -41.69 7.94
CA HIS A 263 7.57 -40.80 7.75
C HIS A 263 7.99 -40.03 8.99
N TRP A 264 7.10 -39.89 9.99
CA TRP A 264 7.41 -39.24 11.29
C TRP A 264 6.93 -40.06 12.50
N PRO A 265 7.31 -41.35 12.62
CA PRO A 265 6.88 -42.20 13.73
C PRO A 265 7.28 -41.64 15.10
N GLU A 266 8.41 -40.93 15.19
CA GLU A 266 8.92 -40.29 16.41
C GLU A 266 8.11 -39.09 16.89
N LYS A 267 7.24 -38.51 16.04
CA LYS A 267 6.37 -37.37 16.39
C LYS A 267 4.91 -37.80 16.66
N THR A 268 4.67 -39.11 16.73
CA THR A 268 3.31 -39.67 16.89
C THR A 268 2.89 -39.81 18.36
N GLU A 269 3.83 -39.73 19.30
CA GLU A 269 3.60 -39.72 20.76
C GLU A 269 3.13 -38.35 21.27
#